data_AF-A0A443I893-F1
#
_entry.id   AF-A0A443I893-F1
#
_cell.length_a   1.000
_cell.length_b   1.000
_cell.length_c   1.000
_cell.angle_alpha   90.00
_cell.angle_beta   90.00
_cell.angle_gamma   90.00
#
_symmetry.space_group_name_H-M   'P 1'
#
loop_
_entity.id
_entity.type
_entity.pdbx_description
1 polymer ?
#
loop_
_entity_poly.entity_id
_entity_poly.type
_entity_poly.pdbx_seq_one_letter_code
_entity_poly.pdbx_strand_id
1 'polypeptide(L)' 'MDMRKKKKKVLLMGKSGSGKSSMRSIIFSNYVAKDVRRLGATIDVEHSHVKFMGNLTLNLWDCGG' A
#
# COMPACT_ATOMS: atom_id res chain seq x y z
N MET A 1 6.83 -18.41 21.94
CA MET A 1 5.76 -18.23 20.93
C MET A 1 6.43 -18.18 19.56
N ASP A 2 6.00 -19.00 18.60
CA ASP A 2 6.58 -19.06 17.25
C ASP A 2 6.53 -17.68 16.56
N MET A 3 7.69 -17.03 16.42
CA MET A 3 7.86 -15.75 15.73
C MET A 3 8.27 -15.90 14.27
N ARG A 4 7.86 -16.99 13.58
CA ARG A 4 8.07 -17.11 12.14
C ARG A 4 7.56 -15.87 11.41
N LYS A 5 8.49 -15.19 10.71
CA LYS A 5 8.19 -14.03 9.89
C LYS A 5 7.22 -14.45 8.78
N LYS A 6 6.01 -13.89 8.78
CA LYS A 6 4.99 -14.14 7.77
C LYS A 6 5.10 -13.05 6.71
N LYS A 7 5.32 -13.42 5.45
CA LYS A 7 5.26 -12.50 4.32
C LYS A 7 3.96 -12.72 3.56
N LYS A 8 3.21 -11.65 3.27
CA LYS A 8 1.95 -11.71 2.53
C LYS A 8 1.99 -10.70 1.38
N LYS A 9 1.63 -11.15 0.18
CA LYS A 9 1.44 -10.29 -0.99
C LYS A 9 -0.01 -9.79 -0.97
N VAL A 10 -0.19 -8.49 -1.15
CA VAL A 10 -1.51 -7.85 -1.23
C VAL A 10 -1.55 -7.05 -2.53
N LEU A 11 -2.54 -7.36 -3.38
CA LEU A 11 -2.77 -6.63 -4.62
C LEU A 11 -3.78 -5.51 -4.35
N LEU A 12 -3.40 -4.27 -4.62
CA LEU A 12 -4.31 -3.12 -4.61
C LEU A 12 -4.67 -2.80 -6.06
N MET A 13 -5.82 -3.29 -6.49
CA MET A 13 -6.30 -3.17 -7.87
C MET A 13 -7.62 -2.42 -7.94
N GLY A 14 -7.92 -1.88 -9.12
CA GLY A 14 -9.13 -1.09 -9.39
C GLY A 14 -8.85 -0.01 -10.43
N LYS A 15 -9.92 0.52 -11.03
CA LYS A 15 -9.86 1.55 -12.09
C LYS A 15 -9.07 2.80 -11.66
N SER A 16 -8.51 3.51 -12.62
CA SER A 16 -7.91 4.83 -12.43
C SER A 16 -8.80 5.77 -11.63
N GLY A 17 -8.20 6.49 -10.68
CA GLY A 17 -8.92 7.43 -9.82
C GLY A 17 -9.74 6.81 -8.68
N SER A 18 -9.78 5.47 -8.50
CA SER A 18 -10.52 4.84 -7.41
C SER A 18 -9.91 5.03 -6.00
N GLY A 19 -8.76 5.69 -5.90
CA GLY A 19 -8.13 6.06 -4.62
C GLY A 19 -7.21 4.99 -4.01
N LYS A 20 -6.68 4.06 -4.80
CA LYS A 20 -5.79 2.97 -4.36
C LYS A 20 -4.55 3.49 -3.62
N SER A 21 -3.80 4.37 -4.27
CA SER A 21 -2.60 5.01 -3.71
C SER A 21 -2.93 5.97 -2.58
N SER A 22 -4.09 6.63 -2.63
CA SER A 22 -4.58 7.45 -1.52
C SER A 22 -4.77 6.61 -0.26
N MET A 23 -5.43 5.45 -0.36
CA MET A 23 -5.65 4.55 0.77
C MET A 23 -4.33 4.00 1.32
N ARG A 24 -3.43 3.53 0.44
CA ARG A 24 -2.10 3.06 0.85
C ARG A 24 -1.34 4.13 1.62
N SER A 25 -1.32 5.36 1.10
CA SER A 25 -0.55 6.46 1.68
C SER A 25 -1.10 6.92 3.04
N ILE A 26 -2.43 6.94 3.19
CA ILE A 26 -3.09 7.30 4.46
C ILE A 26 -2.76 6.25 5.53
N ILE A 27 -2.93 4.96 5.22
CA ILE A 27 -2.82 3.89 6.23
C ILE A 27 -1.35 3.57 6.55
N PHE A 28 -0.46 3.61 5.55
CA PHE A 28 0.90 3.06 5.69
C PHE A 28 2.02 4.08 5.48
N SER A 29 1.71 5.34 5.15
CA SER A 29 2.72 6.39 4.91
C SER A 29 2.42 7.71 5.61
N ASN A 30 1.48 7.71 6.55
CA ASN A 30 1.11 8.87 7.39
C ASN A 30 0.65 10.10 6.60
N TYR A 31 0.07 9.91 5.42
CA TYR A 31 -0.57 11.03 4.70
C TYR A 31 -1.88 11.40 5.38
N VAL A 32 -2.14 12.69 5.53
CA VAL A 32 -3.50 13.14 5.84
C VAL A 32 -4.33 13.20 4.56
N ALA A 33 -5.65 13.15 4.70
CA ALA A 33 -6.57 13.12 3.55
C ALA A 33 -6.40 14.29 2.57
N LYS A 34 -5.91 15.45 3.03
CA LYS A 34 -5.63 16.59 2.14
C LYS A 34 -4.45 16.33 1.20
N ASP A 35 -3.43 15.61 1.66
CA ASP A 35 -2.16 15.42 0.93
C ASP A 35 -2.31 14.47 -0.25
N VAL A 36 -3.28 13.55 -0.20
CA VAL A 36 -3.50 12.57 -1.27
C VAL A 36 -3.88 13.21 -2.61
N ARG A 37 -4.33 14.47 -2.61
CA ARG A 37 -4.63 15.25 -3.83
C ARG A 37 -3.38 15.57 -4.65
N ARG A 38 -2.19 15.46 -4.04
CA ARG A 38 -0.89 15.68 -4.69
C ARG A 38 -0.31 14.40 -5.28
N LEU A 39 -0.94 13.24 -5.05
CA LEU A 39 -0.50 11.98 -5.61
C LEU A 39 -0.78 11.96 -7.12
N GLY A 40 0.23 11.56 -7.89
CA GLY A 40 0.09 11.31 -9.33
C GLY A 40 -0.57 9.96 -9.62
N ALA A 41 -0.79 9.68 -10.90
CA ALA A 41 -1.19 8.35 -11.34
C ALA A 41 -0.06 7.34 -11.12
N THR A 42 -0.40 6.16 -10.59
CA THR A 42 0.53 5.05 -10.44
C THR A 42 0.83 4.44 -11.81
N ILE A 43 2.11 4.39 -12.18
CA ILE A 43 2.56 3.77 -13.42
C ILE A 43 2.88 2.31 -13.14
N ASP A 44 2.29 1.40 -13.91
CA ASP A 44 2.47 -0.05 -13.82
C ASP A 44 2.22 -0.59 -12.38
N VAL A 45 3.25 -0.87 -11.59
CA VAL A 45 3.10 -1.33 -10.19
C VAL A 45 4.06 -0.59 -9.27
N GLU A 46 3.52 0.08 -8.24
CA GLU A 46 4.31 0.62 -7.14
C GLU A 46 4.36 -0.37 -5.97
N HIS A 47 5.56 -0.73 -5.54
CA HIS A 47 5.78 -1.68 -4.46
C HIS A 47 5.99 -0.98 -3.12
N SER A 48 5.38 -1.52 -2.05
CA SER A 48 5.66 -1.08 -0.68
C SER A 48 5.76 -2.26 0.28
N HIS A 49 6.77 -2.23 1.14
CA HIS A 49 7.03 -3.27 2.14
C HIS A 49 6.77 -2.72 3.53
N VAL A 50 5.72 -3.20 4.18
CA VAL A 50 5.30 -2.70 5.49
C VAL A 50 5.46 -3.80 6.54
N LYS A 51 6.20 -3.52 7.61
CA LYS A 51 6.17 -4.35 8.82
C LYS A 51 4.91 -4.02 9.60
N PHE A 52 4.08 -5.02 9.82
CA PHE A 52 2.80 -4.89 10.51
C PHE A 52 2.76 -5.88 11.68
N MET A 53 2.33 -5.43 12.86
CA MET A 53 2.19 -6.28 14.06
C MET A 53 3.45 -7.11 14.39
N GLY A 54 4.64 -6.56 14.15
CA GLY A 54 5.92 -7.18 14.48
C GLY A 54 6.42 -8.24 13.49
N ASN A 55 5.73 -9.39 13.39
CA ASN A 55 6.20 -10.55 12.61
C ASN A 55 5.57 -10.69 11.22
N LEU A 56 4.60 -9.85 10.86
CA LEU A 56 3.98 -9.84 9.54
C LEU A 56 4.62 -8.77 8.66
N THR A 57 4.95 -9.12 7.43
CA THR A 57 5.37 -8.19 6.38
C THR A 57 4.34 -8.23 5.26
N LEU A 58 3.73 -7.08 4.99
CA LEU A 58 2.83 -6.88 3.86
C LEU A 58 3.64 -6.33 2.70
N ASN A 59 3.62 -7.07 1.59
CA ASN A 59 4.14 -6.61 0.31
C ASN A 59 2.96 -6.08 -0.49
N LEU A 60 2.72 -4.78 -0.39
CA LEU A 60 1.66 -4.08 -1.11
C LEU A 60 2.10 -3.84 -2.55
N TRP A 61 1.26 -4.22 -3.49
CA TRP A 61 1.45 -4.01 -4.92
C TRP A 61 0.32 -3.09 -5.37
N ASP A 62 0.62 -1.80 -5.43
CA ASP A 62 -0.30 -0.77 -5.89
C ASP A 62 -0.26 -0.72 -7.41
N CYS A 63 -1.25 -1.36 -8.05
CA CYS A 63 -1.28 -1.50 -9.50
C CYS A 63 -1.90 -0.27 -10.14
N GLY A 64 -1.21 0.38 -11.06
CA GLY A 64 -1.82 1.31 -12.01
C GLY A 64 -3.03 0.69 -12.71
N GLY A 65 -4.04 1.51 -12.98
CA GLY A 65 -5.29 1.07 -13.59
C GLY A 65 -6.09 2.22 -14.15
#